data_AF-A0A934XNF9-F1
#
_entry.id   AF-A0A934XNF9-F1
#
_cell.length_a   1.000
_cell.length_b   1.000
_cell.length_c   1.000
_cell.angle_alpha   90.00
_cell.angle_beta   90.00
_cell.angle_gamma   90.00
#
_symmetry.space_group_name_H-M   'P 1'
#
loop_
_entity.id
_entity.type
_entity.pdbx_description
1 polymer ?
#
loop_
_entity_poly.entity_id
_entity_poly.type
_entity_poly.pdbx_seq_one_letter_code
_entity_poly.pdbx_strand_id
1 'polypeptide(L)'
;MKPHRQPASKRYLLPALGLLLVLGLAACAQPPLPPTPPSALVTPTPAASLTPPTLPPLPSPPPPPLSTPGTAIATGLAPGTVRPVTITAAPTTLPASDTPAPASTIATDTPAPTPTAPPTPVPLPTLTPRQLFFPGISSQGPTPTPITRTPIQHVVIIIKEGRSFDALFGRFPGAEGATRGEKADGTLIDLTRAGDRLGGSPDTSRASAQIAMGGGRMNQFDLIPGAALADGFLLPFTQAWPEDIPNYWRYAQTFVLSDRTFSAAAGPAFPNLLHLVAAQSALVTDNPTQSSDTWGCDAPAGARVRTEPVADNPTWVFPCFNIPNLPDQLQARPLSWRFYGPRPGADGYQNVVLNAIQTIRTSYLWNNNVTSDGQFLVDVLRRQLPAVSWLAPPGEFSERPTASLCAGENWTVQQINAVMQSDLWASTVIFVVWSHFGGFYDHLPPPQVDLFGLGPRVPLLIISPYARPGFISHNQAELTSLVTFVERNFGLAPLSERDARANDLLENFDFRQAPLPPLLLSARRCPD
;
A
#
# COMPACT_ATOMS: atom_id res chain seq x y z
N MET A 1 36.10 16.52 -62.59
CA MET A 1 36.92 16.50 -61.35
C MET A 1 36.10 15.75 -60.31
N LYS A 2 36.08 14.41 -60.23
CA LYS A 2 37.06 13.47 -59.63
C LYS A 2 37.58 13.86 -58.21
N PRO A 3 37.70 12.88 -57.27
CA PRO A 3 36.81 12.72 -56.10
C PRO A 3 37.58 12.19 -54.85
N HIS A 4 36.91 11.39 -53.98
CA HIS A 4 37.42 10.35 -53.03
C HIS A 4 37.42 10.71 -51.52
N ARG A 5 37.14 9.80 -50.56
CA ARG A 5 36.61 8.42 -50.49
C ARG A 5 36.38 8.10 -48.99
N GLN A 6 35.49 7.15 -48.69
CA GLN A 6 35.47 6.41 -47.41
C GLN A 6 36.80 5.65 -47.13
N PRO A 7 36.99 5.17 -45.89
CA PRO A 7 37.16 3.73 -45.67
C PRO A 7 36.20 3.23 -44.56
N ALA A 8 35.45 2.15 -44.73
CA ALA A 8 35.83 0.73 -44.84
C ALA A 8 36.33 0.10 -43.51
N SER A 9 35.47 -0.80 -43.03
CA SER A 9 35.60 -1.89 -42.07
C SER A 9 36.97 -2.57 -41.93
N LYS A 10 37.31 -2.98 -40.70
CA LYS A 10 38.13 -4.18 -40.43
C LYS A 10 37.51 -5.04 -39.34
N ARG A 11 37.17 -6.26 -39.75
CA ARG A 11 36.92 -7.44 -38.93
C ARG A 11 38.21 -7.85 -38.22
N TYR A 12 38.10 -8.31 -36.98
CA TYR A 12 39.01 -9.32 -36.43
C TYR A 12 38.19 -10.57 -36.13
N LEU A 13 38.42 -11.60 -36.93
CA LEU A 13 38.22 -13.00 -36.58
C LEU A 13 39.25 -13.39 -35.52
N LEU A 14 38.89 -14.27 -34.58
CA LEU A 14 39.69 -15.36 -34.02
C LEU A 14 38.80 -16.18 -33.04
N PRO A 15 39.12 -17.46 -32.75
CA PRO A 15 38.28 -18.57 -33.19
C PRO A 15 37.72 -19.42 -32.04
N ALA A 16 36.73 -20.23 -32.38
CA ALA A 16 36.36 -21.40 -31.60
C ALA A 16 37.48 -22.46 -31.69
N LEU A 17 37.95 -22.95 -30.56
CA LEU A 17 38.55 -24.28 -30.44
C LEU A 17 38.06 -24.89 -29.12
N GLY A 18 37.33 -26.00 -29.24
CA GLY A 18 36.97 -26.83 -28.10
C GLY A 18 38.16 -27.69 -27.68
N LEU A 19 38.21 -28.00 -26.39
CA LEU A 19 38.75 -29.27 -25.92
C LEU A 19 38.08 -29.66 -24.61
N LEU A 20 37.46 -30.84 -24.63
CA LEU A 20 37.03 -31.57 -23.45
C LEU A 20 38.19 -31.74 -22.48
N LEU A 21 37.97 -31.41 -21.21
CA LEU A 21 38.65 -32.09 -20.11
C LEU A 21 37.60 -32.65 -19.16
N VAL A 22 37.44 -33.97 -19.22
CA VAL A 22 36.73 -34.78 -18.24
C VAL A 22 37.61 -34.84 -17.00
N LEU A 23 37.16 -34.23 -15.91
CA LEU A 23 37.70 -34.48 -14.57
C LEU A 23 36.55 -34.94 -13.69
N GLY A 24 36.53 -36.25 -13.43
CA GLY A 24 35.69 -36.87 -12.43
C GLY A 24 36.12 -36.41 -11.04
N LEU A 25 35.16 -35.88 -10.28
CA LEU A 25 35.27 -35.74 -8.84
C LEU A 25 34.20 -36.61 -8.20
N ALA A 26 34.69 -37.60 -7.47
CA ALA A 26 33.95 -38.66 -6.83
C ALA A 26 32.98 -38.10 -5.79
N ALA A 27 31.76 -38.63 -5.83
CA ALA A 27 30.78 -38.50 -4.77
C ALA A 27 31.31 -39.18 -3.49
N CYS A 28 31.50 -38.40 -2.42
CA CYS A 28 31.61 -38.95 -1.08
C CYS A 28 30.21 -39.25 -0.56
N ALA A 29 29.80 -40.52 -0.64
CA ALA A 29 28.63 -41.04 0.03
C ALA A 29 28.91 -41.12 1.54
N GLN A 30 28.11 -40.45 2.36
CA GLN A 30 28.10 -40.66 3.81
C GLN A 30 27.41 -42.00 4.14
N PRO A 31 27.91 -42.76 5.13
CA PRO A 31 27.26 -44.00 5.56
C PRO A 31 25.93 -43.70 6.28
N PRO A 32 24.91 -44.57 6.15
CA PRO A 32 23.61 -44.36 6.76
C PRO A 32 23.67 -44.48 8.29
N LEU A 33 22.99 -43.57 8.98
CA LEU A 33 22.78 -43.60 10.43
C LEU A 33 21.92 -44.82 10.83
N PRO A 34 22.17 -45.44 12.00
CA PRO A 34 21.39 -46.58 12.48
C PRO A 34 19.95 -46.17 12.87
N PRO A 35 18.97 -47.08 12.75
CA PRO A 35 17.57 -46.79 13.03
C PRO A 35 17.33 -46.54 14.53
N THR A 36 16.59 -45.49 14.84
CA THR A 36 16.05 -45.18 16.17
C THR A 36 14.98 -46.21 16.58
N PRO A 37 14.95 -46.67 17.84
CA PRO A 37 13.92 -47.60 18.30
C PRO A 37 12.54 -46.92 18.42
N PRO A 38 11.44 -47.65 18.21
CA PRO A 38 10.09 -47.08 18.23
C PRO A 38 9.70 -46.63 19.64
N SER A 39 9.25 -45.38 19.76
CA SER A 39 8.62 -44.88 20.98
C SER A 39 7.29 -45.58 21.19
N ALA A 40 7.12 -46.18 22.36
CA ALA A 40 5.93 -46.91 22.76
C ALA A 40 4.69 -46.01 22.76
N LEU A 41 3.58 -46.57 22.25
CA LEU A 41 2.24 -46.03 22.42
C LEU A 41 1.91 -45.84 23.90
N VAL A 42 1.65 -44.61 24.31
CA VAL A 42 0.92 -44.30 25.54
C VAL A 42 -0.56 -44.18 25.18
N THR A 43 -1.35 -45.09 25.74
CA THR A 43 -2.82 -45.07 25.69
C THR A 43 -3.37 -43.87 26.48
N PRO A 44 -4.46 -43.21 26.03
CA PRO A 44 -5.11 -42.16 26.82
C PRO A 44 -6.06 -42.78 27.86
N THR A 45 -5.80 -42.51 29.13
CA THR A 45 -6.74 -42.75 30.26
C THR A 45 -7.76 -41.59 30.32
N PRO A 46 -9.03 -41.82 30.72
CA PRO A 46 -10.11 -40.87 30.45
C PRO A 46 -10.15 -39.69 31.42
N ALA A 47 -10.78 -38.62 30.95
CA ALA A 47 -10.92 -37.31 31.59
C ALA A 47 -11.53 -37.37 33.00
N ALA A 48 -10.84 -36.74 33.95
CA ALA A 48 -11.43 -36.28 35.20
C ALA A 48 -11.94 -34.85 35.02
N SER A 49 -13.22 -34.64 35.33
CA SER A 49 -13.90 -33.35 35.30
C SER A 49 -13.27 -32.36 36.28
N LEU A 50 -12.71 -31.27 35.75
CA LEU A 50 -12.35 -30.09 36.53
C LEU A 50 -13.26 -28.95 36.09
N THR A 51 -14.19 -28.59 36.97
CA THR A 51 -14.95 -27.33 36.90
C THR A 51 -13.98 -26.14 36.93
N PRO A 52 -14.14 -25.13 36.06
CA PRO A 52 -13.29 -23.94 36.11
C PRO A 52 -13.61 -23.11 37.37
N PRO A 53 -12.62 -22.43 37.97
CA PRO A 53 -12.87 -21.53 39.10
C PRO A 53 -13.63 -20.29 38.62
N THR A 54 -14.71 -19.97 39.33
CA THR A 54 -15.47 -18.72 39.19
C THR A 54 -14.57 -17.55 39.57
N LEU A 55 -14.30 -16.65 38.61
CA LEU A 55 -13.68 -15.35 38.87
C LEU A 55 -14.63 -14.49 39.73
N PRO A 56 -14.13 -13.79 40.76
CA PRO A 56 -14.94 -12.80 41.47
C PRO A 56 -15.24 -11.60 40.54
N PRO A 57 -16.41 -10.94 40.69
CA PRO A 57 -16.78 -9.82 39.85
C PRO A 57 -15.85 -8.62 40.06
N LEU A 58 -15.50 -7.95 38.96
CA LEU A 58 -14.74 -6.70 38.96
C LEU A 58 -15.47 -5.61 39.78
N PRO A 59 -14.75 -4.81 40.60
CA PRO A 59 -15.35 -3.67 41.28
C PRO A 59 -15.79 -2.61 40.26
N SER A 60 -16.95 -2.00 40.52
CA SER A 60 -17.52 -0.93 39.70
C SER A 60 -16.60 0.30 39.66
N PRO A 61 -16.56 1.05 38.53
CA PRO A 61 -15.75 2.26 38.44
C PRO A 61 -16.26 3.35 39.39
N PRO A 62 -15.37 4.19 39.96
CA PRO A 62 -15.79 5.27 40.83
C PRO A 62 -16.61 6.31 40.06
N PRO A 63 -17.59 6.96 40.72
CA PRO A 63 -18.39 8.01 40.09
C PRO A 63 -17.53 9.24 39.73
N PRO A 64 -17.91 10.00 38.69
CA PRO A 64 -17.20 11.21 38.30
C PRO A 64 -17.26 12.27 39.42
N PRO A 65 -16.23 13.11 39.58
CA PRO A 65 -16.21 14.11 40.63
C PRO A 65 -17.32 15.15 40.42
N LEU A 66 -18.06 15.42 41.51
CA LEU A 66 -19.05 16.48 41.61
C LEU A 66 -18.39 17.85 41.41
N SER A 67 -18.91 18.61 40.47
CA SER A 67 -18.60 20.02 40.29
C SER A 67 -19.28 20.86 41.39
N THR A 68 -18.48 21.54 42.20
CA THR A 68 -18.94 22.64 43.07
C THR A 68 -18.19 23.94 42.76
N PRO A 69 -18.85 25.11 42.87
CA PRO A 69 -18.31 26.36 42.36
C PRO A 69 -17.43 27.10 43.38
N GLY A 70 -16.30 27.62 42.88
CA GLY A 70 -15.63 28.87 43.25
C GLY A 70 -15.32 29.18 44.71
N THR A 71 -14.03 29.25 45.06
CA THR A 71 -13.52 30.32 45.93
C THR A 71 -12.06 30.62 45.60
N ALA A 72 -11.78 31.90 45.33
CA ALA A 72 -10.46 32.44 45.07
C ALA A 72 -9.59 32.45 46.34
N ILE A 73 -8.32 32.09 46.22
CA ILE A 73 -7.27 32.52 47.14
C ILE A 73 -6.09 33.03 46.32
N ALA A 74 -5.81 34.32 46.52
CA ALA A 74 -4.63 35.01 46.02
C ALA A 74 -3.40 34.63 46.85
N THR A 75 -2.30 34.31 46.18
CA THR A 75 -0.96 34.43 46.76
C THR A 75 -0.08 35.12 45.73
N GLY A 76 0.33 36.35 46.07
CA GLY A 76 1.17 37.18 45.22
C GLY A 76 2.62 36.69 45.17
N LEU A 77 3.27 37.00 44.05
CA LEU A 77 4.71 37.14 43.91
C LEU A 77 4.95 38.28 42.90
N ALA A 78 5.86 39.17 43.28
CA ALA A 78 6.18 40.45 42.65
C ALA A 78 6.85 40.30 41.26
N PRO A 79 6.82 41.34 40.41
CA PRO A 79 7.20 41.24 39.01
C PRO A 79 8.72 41.31 38.81
N GLY A 80 9.27 40.25 38.23
CA GLY A 80 10.64 40.21 37.70
C GLY A 80 10.71 40.89 36.33
N THR A 81 11.68 41.79 36.20
CA THR A 81 12.09 42.55 35.02
C THR A 81 12.33 41.67 33.78
N VAL A 82 11.48 41.82 32.76
CA VAL A 82 11.74 41.28 31.41
C VAL A 82 12.60 42.30 30.65
N ARG A 83 13.86 41.94 30.38
CA ARG A 83 14.70 42.66 29.40
C ARG A 83 14.29 42.20 27.99
N PRO A 84 14.08 43.11 27.03
CA PRO A 84 13.88 42.72 25.64
C PRO A 84 15.18 42.17 25.06
N VAL A 85 15.15 40.93 24.57
CA VAL A 85 16.23 40.38 23.74
C VAL A 85 15.96 40.83 22.30
N THR A 86 16.73 41.82 21.86
CA THR A 86 16.80 42.26 20.47
C THR A 86 17.53 41.18 19.67
N ILE A 87 16.83 40.47 18.80
CA ILE A 87 17.46 39.63 17.77
C ILE A 87 17.86 40.56 16.62
N THR A 88 19.13 40.93 16.57
CA THR A 88 19.74 41.65 15.45
C THR A 88 19.95 40.66 14.30
N ALA A 89 19.16 40.78 13.24
CA ALA A 89 19.44 40.10 11.98
C ALA A 89 20.62 40.78 11.27
N ALA A 90 21.69 40.03 11.02
CA ALA A 90 22.80 40.47 10.17
C ALA A 90 22.41 40.33 8.69
N PRO A 91 22.77 41.28 7.81
CA PRO A 91 22.46 41.21 6.39
C PRO A 91 23.51 40.36 5.67
N THR A 92 23.08 39.26 5.06
CA THR A 92 23.92 38.52 4.11
C THR A 92 23.54 38.94 2.69
N THR A 93 24.49 39.61 2.04
CA THR A 93 24.44 40.01 0.63
C THR A 93 24.53 38.80 -0.30
N LEU A 94 23.58 38.65 -1.23
CA LEU A 94 23.69 37.85 -2.45
C LEU A 94 23.38 38.76 -3.66
N PRO A 95 24.10 38.63 -4.79
CA PRO A 95 24.05 39.59 -5.89
C PRO A 95 22.83 39.38 -6.80
N ALA A 96 22.42 40.49 -7.41
CA ALA A 96 21.26 40.67 -8.28
C ALA A 96 21.52 40.34 -9.76
N SER A 97 20.49 39.78 -10.40
CA SER A 97 20.16 39.76 -11.85
C SER A 97 18.88 38.92 -11.99
N ASP A 98 17.76 39.29 -12.61
CA ASP A 98 17.42 40.33 -13.58
C ASP A 98 15.94 40.73 -13.46
N THR A 99 15.65 42.00 -13.75
CA THR A 99 14.30 42.61 -13.81
C THR A 99 13.77 42.54 -15.26
N PRO A 100 12.45 42.45 -15.49
CA PRO A 100 11.89 42.19 -16.81
C PRO A 100 11.77 43.46 -17.66
N ALA A 101 11.91 43.32 -18.97
CA ALA A 101 11.68 44.40 -19.95
C ALA A 101 10.36 44.21 -20.73
N PRO A 102 9.76 45.30 -21.24
CA PRO A 102 8.31 45.40 -21.48
C PRO A 102 7.86 45.07 -22.92
N ALA A 103 6.56 44.90 -23.07
CA ALA A 103 5.86 44.68 -24.33
C ALA A 103 5.74 45.95 -25.20
N SER A 104 5.81 45.78 -26.53
CA SER A 104 5.08 46.60 -27.52
C SER A 104 4.91 45.87 -28.86
N THR A 105 3.67 45.93 -29.34
CA THR A 105 3.04 45.51 -30.62
C THR A 105 3.64 46.20 -31.86
N ILE A 106 3.66 45.68 -33.10
CA ILE A 106 2.65 45.51 -34.19
C ILE A 106 3.50 44.93 -35.38
N ALA A 107 3.15 43.96 -36.24
CA ALA A 107 2.10 43.96 -37.26
C ALA A 107 1.89 42.56 -37.88
N THR A 108 0.67 42.38 -38.38
CA THR A 108 0.08 41.30 -39.17
C THR A 108 0.69 41.11 -40.55
N ASP A 109 0.86 39.85 -41.00
CA ASP A 109 0.38 39.33 -42.29
C ASP A 109 0.96 37.95 -42.60
N THR A 110 0.18 36.87 -42.44
CA THR A 110 0.26 35.65 -43.28
C THR A 110 -1.03 34.84 -43.11
N PRO A 111 -1.71 34.38 -44.20
CA PRO A 111 -3.03 33.77 -44.09
C PRO A 111 -2.99 32.33 -43.54
N ALA A 112 -4.05 31.97 -42.82
CA ALA A 112 -4.26 30.65 -42.22
C ALA A 112 -4.38 29.55 -43.29
N PRO A 113 -3.82 28.34 -43.07
CA PRO A 113 -4.06 27.20 -43.95
C PRO A 113 -5.45 26.60 -43.72
N THR A 114 -6.14 26.31 -44.82
CA THR A 114 -7.44 25.64 -44.92
C THR A 114 -7.45 24.28 -44.21
N PRO A 115 -8.54 23.89 -43.51
CA PRO A 115 -8.61 22.57 -42.87
C PRO A 115 -8.73 21.45 -43.91
N THR A 116 -7.75 20.55 -43.92
CA THR A 116 -7.75 19.33 -44.72
C THR A 116 -8.64 18.27 -44.06
N ALA A 117 -9.45 17.57 -44.86
CA ALA A 117 -10.37 16.52 -44.43
C ALA A 117 -9.65 15.36 -43.69
N PRO A 118 -10.32 14.66 -42.75
CA PRO A 118 -9.71 13.55 -42.01
C PRO A 118 -9.43 12.36 -42.94
N PRO A 119 -8.34 11.59 -42.72
CA PRO A 119 -8.04 10.43 -43.53
C PRO A 119 -9.07 9.31 -43.30
N THR A 120 -9.48 8.66 -44.39
CA THR A 120 -10.32 7.46 -44.38
C THR A 120 -9.68 6.31 -43.60
N PRO A 121 -10.46 5.50 -42.84
CA PRO A 121 -9.93 4.38 -42.09
C PRO A 121 -9.41 3.28 -43.03
N VAL A 122 -8.17 2.85 -42.81
CA VAL A 122 -7.58 1.67 -43.45
C VAL A 122 -8.13 0.42 -42.76
N PRO A 123 -8.67 -0.58 -43.50
CA PRO A 123 -9.18 -1.80 -42.88
C PRO A 123 -8.03 -2.65 -42.31
N LEU A 124 -8.20 -3.17 -41.09
CA LEU A 124 -7.29 -4.13 -40.48
C LEU A 124 -7.21 -5.42 -41.32
N PRO A 125 -6.02 -6.04 -41.46
CA PRO A 125 -5.92 -7.34 -42.10
C PRO A 125 -6.52 -8.42 -41.19
N THR A 126 -7.50 -9.14 -41.70
CA THR A 126 -8.01 -10.40 -41.12
C THR A 126 -6.90 -11.43 -41.07
N LEU A 127 -6.41 -11.75 -39.86
CA LEU A 127 -5.50 -12.87 -39.63
C LEU A 127 -6.31 -14.16 -39.51
N THR A 128 -6.13 -15.07 -40.46
CA THR A 128 -6.63 -16.45 -40.37
C THR A 128 -5.67 -17.29 -39.51
N PRO A 129 -6.17 -18.23 -38.69
CA PRO A 129 -5.33 -19.03 -37.82
C PRO A 129 -4.69 -20.15 -38.63
N ARG A 130 -3.48 -19.93 -39.15
CA ARG A 130 -2.65 -21.03 -39.65
C ARG A 130 -1.17 -20.78 -39.43
N GLN A 131 -0.62 -21.63 -38.55
CA GLN A 131 0.79 -22.02 -38.44
C GLN A 131 1.80 -20.94 -37.99
N LEU A 132 1.98 -20.87 -36.67
CA LEU A 132 3.28 -20.61 -36.06
C LEU A 132 3.61 -21.77 -35.12
N PHE A 133 4.16 -22.85 -35.68
CA PHE A 133 4.90 -23.86 -34.92
C PHE A 133 6.35 -23.36 -34.81
N PHE A 134 6.71 -22.83 -33.65
CA PHE A 134 8.11 -22.75 -33.24
C PHE A 134 8.43 -24.01 -32.43
N PRO A 135 9.41 -24.84 -32.82
CA PRO A 135 9.84 -25.94 -31.98
C PRO A 135 10.73 -25.39 -30.85
N GLY A 136 10.38 -25.71 -29.60
CA GLY A 136 11.33 -25.60 -28.47
C GLY A 136 11.16 -24.41 -27.53
N ILE A 137 9.97 -24.23 -26.95
CA ILE A 137 9.89 -23.75 -25.57
C ILE A 137 9.18 -24.86 -24.81
N SER A 138 9.91 -25.59 -23.96
CA SER A 138 9.28 -26.45 -22.98
C SER A 138 8.27 -25.59 -22.22
N SER A 139 6.99 -25.89 -22.37
CA SER A 139 5.97 -25.41 -21.45
C SER A 139 6.45 -25.87 -20.07
N GLN A 140 6.87 -24.92 -19.23
CA GLN A 140 6.90 -25.15 -17.79
C GLN A 140 5.54 -25.80 -17.47
N GLY A 141 5.56 -27.03 -16.96
CA GLY A 141 4.33 -27.70 -16.56
C GLY A 141 3.54 -26.80 -15.60
N PRO A 142 2.23 -27.04 -15.43
CA PRO A 142 1.43 -26.27 -14.48
C PRO A 142 2.18 -26.21 -13.14
N THR A 143 2.41 -24.99 -12.64
CA THR A 143 3.05 -24.79 -11.35
C THR A 143 2.28 -25.62 -10.31
N PRO A 144 2.96 -26.41 -9.46
CA PRO A 144 2.26 -27.24 -8.48
C PRO A 144 1.30 -26.37 -7.66
N THR A 145 0.05 -26.80 -7.54
CA THR A 145 -0.94 -26.10 -6.71
C THR A 145 -0.40 -25.97 -5.29
N PRO A 146 -0.35 -24.75 -4.72
CA PRO A 146 0.16 -24.56 -3.37
C PRO A 146 -0.74 -25.29 -2.36
N ILE A 147 -0.12 -25.92 -1.36
CA ILE A 147 -0.86 -26.50 -0.24
C ILE A 147 -1.33 -25.37 0.66
N THR A 148 -2.64 -25.23 0.82
CA THR A 148 -3.28 -24.12 1.55
C THR A 148 -4.26 -24.65 2.60
N ARG A 149 -4.51 -23.86 3.65
CA ARG A 149 -5.50 -24.19 4.69
C ARG A 149 -6.94 -23.91 4.24
N THR A 150 -7.10 -23.02 3.28
CA THR A 150 -8.39 -22.65 2.69
C THR A 150 -8.39 -22.97 1.19
N PRO A 151 -9.54 -22.92 0.49
CA PRO A 151 -9.58 -23.03 -0.97
C PRO A 151 -8.81 -21.93 -1.74
N ILE A 152 -8.35 -20.89 -1.05
CA ILE A 152 -7.62 -19.77 -1.65
C ILE A 152 -6.20 -20.21 -1.99
N GLN A 153 -5.85 -20.17 -3.28
CA GLN A 153 -4.53 -20.44 -3.83
C GLN A 153 -3.79 -19.17 -4.24
N HIS A 154 -4.52 -18.10 -4.54
CA HIS A 154 -3.98 -16.81 -4.96
C HIS A 154 -4.46 -15.68 -4.04
N VAL A 155 -3.52 -14.92 -3.52
CA VAL A 155 -3.76 -13.70 -2.75
C VAL A 155 -3.27 -12.51 -3.56
N VAL A 156 -4.18 -11.61 -3.92
CA VAL A 156 -3.88 -10.38 -4.66
C VAL A 156 -4.10 -9.19 -3.73
N ILE A 157 -3.08 -8.35 -3.54
CA ILE A 157 -3.13 -7.16 -2.68
C ILE A 157 -2.95 -5.94 -3.59
N ILE A 158 -4.02 -5.19 -3.80
CA ILE A 158 -4.02 -3.92 -4.54
C ILE A 158 -3.80 -2.79 -3.53
N ILE A 159 -2.71 -2.04 -3.72
CA ILE A 159 -2.25 -1.00 -2.82
C ILE A 159 -2.60 0.37 -3.41
N LYS A 160 -3.49 1.10 -2.76
CA LYS A 160 -3.91 2.46 -3.10
C LYS A 160 -3.25 3.47 -2.16
N GLU A 161 -3.37 4.77 -2.45
CA GLU A 161 -2.71 5.83 -1.68
C GLU A 161 -3.68 6.80 -1.02
N GLY A 162 -3.38 7.18 0.22
CA GLY A 162 -3.79 8.44 0.82
C GLY A 162 -5.30 8.69 0.94
N ARG A 163 -6.06 7.82 1.59
CA ARG A 163 -7.46 8.06 1.99
C ARG A 163 -7.78 7.41 3.32
N SER A 164 -8.53 8.11 4.18
CA SER A 164 -9.12 7.51 5.38
C SER A 164 -10.35 6.68 5.06
N PHE A 165 -10.83 5.87 6.01
CA PHE A 165 -12.09 5.15 5.85
C PHE A 165 -13.26 6.12 5.65
N ASP A 166 -13.39 7.11 6.55
CA ASP A 166 -14.49 8.08 6.46
C ASP A 166 -14.46 8.87 5.15
N ALA A 167 -13.28 9.17 4.58
CA ALA A 167 -13.14 9.86 3.31
C ALA A 167 -13.79 9.14 2.11
N LEU A 168 -13.90 7.81 2.13
CA LEU A 168 -14.48 7.04 1.02
C LEU A 168 -15.80 6.34 1.38
N PHE A 169 -15.89 5.79 2.59
CA PHE A 169 -16.98 4.93 3.02
C PHE A 169 -17.69 5.45 4.29
N GLY A 170 -17.40 6.66 4.75
CA GLY A 170 -18.07 7.26 5.92
C GLY A 170 -19.61 7.37 5.75
N ARG A 171 -20.09 7.37 4.50
CA ARG A 171 -21.51 7.36 4.13
C ARG A 171 -22.08 5.96 3.85
N PHE A 172 -21.28 4.91 3.89
CA PHE A 172 -21.72 3.57 3.51
C PHE A 172 -22.73 3.02 4.55
N PRO A 173 -23.93 2.60 4.15
CA PRO A 173 -24.95 2.16 5.09
C PRO A 173 -24.50 0.96 5.95
N GLY A 174 -24.64 1.08 7.26
CA GLY A 174 -24.29 0.03 8.23
C GLY A 174 -22.84 0.01 8.66
N ALA A 175 -21.96 0.77 8.00
CA ALA A 175 -20.59 0.96 8.49
C ALA A 175 -20.56 1.95 9.65
N GLU A 176 -19.57 1.80 10.53
CA GLU A 176 -19.19 2.81 11.52
C GLU A 176 -18.50 3.98 10.80
N GLY A 177 -19.28 4.82 10.11
CA GLY A 177 -18.82 5.98 9.37
C GLY A 177 -19.29 7.30 9.97
N ALA A 178 -18.52 8.37 9.74
CA ALA A 178 -18.94 9.73 10.08
C ALA A 178 -19.25 10.55 8.82
N THR A 179 -20.17 11.53 8.93
CA THR A 179 -20.42 12.55 7.88
C THR A 179 -20.22 13.97 8.39
N ARG A 180 -19.84 14.12 9.66
CA ARG A 180 -19.45 15.38 10.30
C ARG A 180 -18.16 15.13 11.09
N GLY A 181 -17.29 16.12 11.15
CA GLY A 181 -16.06 16.08 11.95
C GLY A 181 -15.95 17.26 12.88
N GLU A 182 -15.16 17.13 13.93
CA GLU A 182 -14.85 18.21 14.88
C GLU A 182 -13.50 18.85 14.53
N LYS A 183 -13.46 20.19 14.53
CA LYS A 183 -12.24 21.00 14.41
C LYS A 183 -11.56 21.21 15.76
N ALA A 184 -10.34 21.74 15.74
CA ALA A 184 -9.56 21.96 16.95
C ALA A 184 -10.22 22.95 17.93
N ASP A 185 -11.01 23.89 17.41
CA ASP A 185 -11.80 24.85 18.18
C ASP A 185 -13.12 24.28 18.75
N GLY A 186 -13.41 23.00 18.52
CA GLY A 186 -14.63 22.32 18.93
C GLY A 186 -15.81 22.49 17.97
N THR A 187 -15.63 23.20 16.86
CA THR A 187 -16.69 23.38 15.86
C THR A 187 -16.93 22.09 15.09
N LEU A 188 -18.19 21.65 15.04
CA LEU A 188 -18.61 20.58 14.15
C LEU A 188 -18.82 21.11 12.72
N ILE A 189 -18.16 20.49 11.75
CA ILE A 189 -18.27 20.79 10.32
C ILE A 189 -18.72 19.55 9.56
N ASP A 190 -19.51 19.74 8.50
CA ASP A 190 -19.90 18.64 7.63
C ASP A 190 -18.72 18.23 6.74
N LEU A 191 -18.55 16.92 6.52
CA LEU A 191 -17.63 16.45 5.49
C LEU A 191 -18.26 16.67 4.12
N THR A 192 -17.69 17.62 3.39
CA THR A 192 -18.18 18.06 2.08
C THR A 192 -17.78 17.09 0.98
N ARG A 193 -18.48 17.11 -0.16
CA ARG A 193 -18.14 16.25 -1.29
C ARG A 193 -16.75 16.59 -1.84
N ALA A 194 -15.89 15.58 -1.95
CA ALA A 194 -14.57 15.70 -2.57
C ALA A 194 -14.70 15.81 -4.11
N GLY A 195 -13.85 16.61 -4.74
CA GLY A 195 -13.66 16.55 -6.18
C GLY A 195 -12.94 15.28 -6.61
N ASP A 196 -13.02 14.94 -7.91
CA ASP A 196 -12.32 13.77 -8.47
C ASP A 196 -10.79 13.87 -8.29
N ARG A 197 -10.26 15.08 -8.42
CA ARG A 197 -8.88 15.47 -8.12
C ARG A 197 -8.91 16.62 -7.12
N LEU A 198 -8.03 16.59 -6.11
CA LEU A 198 -7.92 17.68 -5.15
C LEU A 198 -6.76 18.61 -5.49
N GLY A 199 -6.94 19.91 -5.23
CA GLY A 199 -5.95 20.96 -5.52
C GLY A 199 -4.72 20.96 -4.61
N GLY A 200 -4.57 19.96 -3.75
CA GLY A 200 -3.48 19.85 -2.78
C GLY A 200 -3.49 18.49 -2.07
N SER A 201 -2.51 18.29 -1.20
CA SER A 201 -2.42 17.11 -0.32
C SER A 201 -2.11 17.60 1.09
N PRO A 202 -2.91 17.22 2.10
CA PRO A 202 -2.52 17.48 3.48
C PRO A 202 -1.26 16.68 3.84
N ASP A 203 -0.46 17.22 4.76
CA ASP A 203 0.72 16.54 5.25
C ASP A 203 0.35 15.27 6.03
N THR A 204 1.14 14.22 5.83
CA THR A 204 0.89 12.90 6.41
C THR A 204 2.04 12.37 7.24
N SER A 205 3.02 13.23 7.55
CA SER A 205 4.13 12.89 8.44
C SER A 205 3.64 12.33 9.78
N ARG A 206 4.53 11.67 10.52
CA ARG A 206 4.20 11.19 11.88
C ARG A 206 3.64 12.32 12.75
N ALA A 207 4.29 13.48 12.68
CA ALA A 207 3.91 14.65 13.46
C ALA A 207 2.49 15.11 13.12
N SER A 208 2.15 15.16 11.84
CA SER A 208 0.81 15.54 11.39
C SER A 208 -0.26 14.51 11.74
N ALA A 209 0.07 13.21 11.69
CA ALA A 209 -0.84 12.18 12.18
C ALA A 209 -1.11 12.34 13.68
N GLN A 210 -0.08 12.62 14.49
CA GLN A 210 -0.23 12.88 15.93
C GLN A 210 -1.05 14.13 16.22
N ILE A 211 -0.84 15.22 15.47
CA ILE A 211 -1.66 16.43 15.54
C ILE A 211 -3.11 16.05 15.24
N ALA A 212 -3.40 15.50 14.06
CA ALA A 212 -4.75 15.16 13.62
C ALA A 212 -5.53 14.32 14.66
N MET A 213 -4.88 13.32 15.24
CA MET A 213 -5.47 12.45 16.26
C MET A 213 -5.77 13.18 17.57
N GLY A 214 -5.10 14.29 17.89
CA GLY A 214 -5.42 15.15 19.03
C GLY A 214 -5.45 14.41 20.37
N GLY A 215 -4.54 13.46 20.58
CA GLY A 215 -4.54 12.60 21.77
C GLY A 215 -5.72 11.63 21.86
N GLY A 216 -6.27 11.21 20.72
CA GLY A 216 -7.43 10.32 20.63
C GLY A 216 -8.78 11.05 20.53
N ARG A 217 -8.78 12.39 20.55
CA ARG A 217 -10.00 13.19 20.31
C ARG A 217 -10.40 13.27 18.85
N MET A 218 -9.48 12.98 17.93
CA MET A 218 -9.70 12.98 16.48
C MET A 218 -10.26 14.29 15.95
N ASN A 219 -9.78 15.43 16.46
CA ASN A 219 -10.40 16.73 16.24
C ASN A 219 -9.43 17.83 15.81
N GLN A 220 -8.25 17.51 15.30
CA GLN A 220 -7.25 18.53 14.91
C GLN A 220 -6.76 18.34 13.47
N PHE A 221 -7.58 17.69 12.63
CA PHE A 221 -7.29 17.54 11.21
C PHE A 221 -7.24 18.87 10.46
N ASP A 222 -7.84 19.94 10.99
CA ASP A 222 -7.74 21.30 10.44
C ASP A 222 -6.39 21.97 10.71
N LEU A 223 -5.58 21.43 11.63
CA LEU A 223 -4.29 21.99 12.01
C LEU A 223 -3.09 21.37 11.29
N ILE A 224 -3.29 20.27 10.53
CA ILE A 224 -2.18 19.66 9.80
C ILE A 224 -1.70 20.59 8.68
N PRO A 225 -0.38 20.70 8.43
CA PRO A 225 0.14 21.45 7.30
C PRO A 225 -0.53 21.00 5.99
N GLY A 226 -0.93 21.95 5.13
CA GLY A 226 -1.64 21.65 3.88
C GLY A 226 -3.11 21.24 4.05
N ALA A 227 -3.70 21.33 5.26
CA ALA A 227 -5.13 21.08 5.47
C ALA A 227 -6.03 22.03 4.68
N ALA A 228 -5.68 23.33 4.66
CA ALA A 228 -6.46 24.36 4.00
C ALA A 228 -5.84 24.74 2.64
N LEU A 229 -6.67 24.83 1.60
CA LEU A 229 -6.31 25.52 0.37
C LEU A 229 -6.31 27.04 0.57
N ALA A 230 -5.82 27.78 -0.43
CA ALA A 230 -5.70 29.25 -0.37
C ALA A 230 -7.04 29.98 -0.16
N ASP A 231 -8.15 29.36 -0.56
CA ASP A 231 -9.52 29.85 -0.36
C ASP A 231 -10.15 29.44 0.99
N GLY A 232 -9.41 28.74 1.84
CA GLY A 232 -9.88 28.23 3.13
C GLY A 232 -10.60 26.88 3.06
N PHE A 233 -10.69 26.24 1.89
CA PHE A 233 -11.28 24.91 1.76
C PHE A 233 -10.44 23.86 2.50
N LEU A 234 -11.07 23.15 3.45
CA LEU A 234 -10.41 22.16 4.30
C LEU A 234 -10.42 20.77 3.65
N LEU A 235 -9.32 20.40 3.00
CA LEU A 235 -9.12 19.10 2.36
C LEU A 235 -9.43 17.91 3.29
N PRO A 236 -9.01 17.91 4.58
CA PRO A 236 -9.26 16.77 5.46
C PRO A 236 -10.75 16.49 5.71
N PHE A 237 -11.61 17.52 5.62
CA PHE A 237 -13.05 17.42 5.86
C PHE A 237 -13.82 17.27 4.54
N THR A 238 -13.33 16.36 3.69
CA THR A 238 -13.97 15.99 2.43
C THR A 238 -14.23 14.49 2.35
N GLN A 239 -15.25 14.10 1.58
CA GLN A 239 -15.70 12.73 1.40
C GLN A 239 -16.16 12.46 -0.03
N ALA A 240 -15.86 11.27 -0.54
CA ALA A 240 -16.48 10.76 -1.74
C ALA A 240 -17.96 10.43 -1.49
N TRP A 241 -18.81 10.72 -2.47
CA TRP A 241 -20.19 10.26 -2.49
C TRP A 241 -20.29 8.90 -3.22
N PRO A 242 -21.39 8.15 -3.04
CA PRO A 242 -21.60 6.88 -3.74
C PRO A 242 -21.36 6.95 -5.25
N GLU A 243 -21.75 8.04 -5.90
CA GLU A 243 -21.55 8.23 -7.33
C GLU A 243 -20.12 8.63 -7.73
N ASP A 244 -19.27 9.01 -6.78
CA ASP A 244 -17.86 9.32 -7.02
C ASP A 244 -17.01 8.05 -7.10
N ILE A 245 -17.41 6.99 -6.39
CA ILE A 245 -16.74 5.68 -6.36
C ILE A 245 -17.77 4.51 -6.42
N PRO A 246 -18.62 4.47 -7.46
CA PRO A 246 -19.75 3.55 -7.51
C PRO A 246 -19.34 2.09 -7.60
N ASN A 247 -18.17 1.78 -8.18
CA ASN A 247 -17.71 0.40 -8.30
C ASN A 247 -17.17 -0.12 -6.98
N TYR A 248 -16.45 0.70 -6.21
CA TYR A 248 -16.05 0.38 -4.84
C TYR A 248 -17.25 0.15 -3.92
N TRP A 249 -18.29 0.98 -4.02
CA TRP A 249 -19.55 0.75 -3.30
C TRP A 249 -20.22 -0.55 -3.71
N ARG A 250 -20.23 -0.87 -5.00
CA ARG A 250 -20.78 -2.12 -5.52
C ARG A 250 -20.01 -3.35 -5.02
N TYR A 251 -18.68 -3.28 -4.92
CA TYR A 251 -17.88 -4.34 -4.31
C TYR A 251 -18.19 -4.49 -2.82
N ALA A 252 -18.25 -3.39 -2.06
CA ALA A 252 -18.61 -3.41 -0.64
C ALA A 252 -20.01 -4.00 -0.39
N GLN A 253 -20.99 -3.70 -1.25
CA GLN A 253 -22.35 -4.25 -1.17
C GLN A 253 -22.42 -5.76 -1.48
N THR A 254 -21.49 -6.26 -2.30
CA THR A 254 -21.54 -7.64 -2.79
C THR A 254 -20.66 -8.57 -1.96
N PHE A 255 -19.50 -8.09 -1.54
CA PHE A 255 -18.49 -8.83 -0.80
C PHE A 255 -18.35 -8.27 0.61
N VAL A 256 -17.13 -8.03 1.07
CA VAL A 256 -16.86 -7.55 2.42
C VAL A 256 -16.22 -6.15 2.39
N LEU A 257 -16.74 -5.27 3.24
CA LEU A 257 -16.11 -4.02 3.64
C LEU A 257 -15.64 -4.13 5.09
N SER A 258 -14.36 -3.87 5.37
CA SER A 258 -13.88 -3.75 6.75
C SER A 258 -13.88 -2.28 7.15
N ASP A 259 -14.66 -1.93 8.17
CA ASP A 259 -14.79 -0.56 8.68
C ASP A 259 -13.91 -0.28 9.89
N ARG A 260 -13.13 -1.27 10.34
CA ARG A 260 -12.13 -1.11 11.40
C ARG A 260 -10.73 -1.56 10.97
N THR A 261 -10.38 -1.31 9.70
CA THR A 261 -8.99 -1.42 9.23
C THR A 261 -8.24 -0.12 9.49
N PHE A 262 -7.10 -0.21 10.17
CA PHE A 262 -6.25 0.91 10.50
C PHE A 262 -4.94 0.92 9.71
N SER A 263 -4.35 2.11 9.53
CA SER A 263 -2.95 2.21 9.14
C SER A 263 -2.10 1.50 10.20
N ALA A 264 -1.12 0.67 9.80
CA ALA A 264 -0.27 -0.07 10.74
C ALA A 264 0.57 0.85 11.65
N ALA A 265 0.86 2.06 11.18
CA ALA A 265 1.50 3.12 11.93
C ALA A 265 0.82 4.48 11.70
N ALA A 266 0.79 5.32 12.74
CA ALA A 266 0.39 6.72 12.64
C ALA A 266 1.44 7.54 11.88
N GLY A 267 1.26 7.69 10.56
CA GLY A 267 2.18 8.41 9.71
C GLY A 267 1.96 8.11 8.22
N PRO A 268 2.99 8.35 7.40
CA PRO A 268 2.85 8.35 5.95
C PRO A 268 2.99 6.95 5.35
N ALA A 269 3.03 6.87 4.01
CA ALA A 269 3.05 5.63 3.26
C ALA A 269 4.22 4.69 3.62
N PHE A 270 5.47 5.18 3.71
CA PHE A 270 6.64 4.30 3.78
C PHE A 270 6.64 3.32 4.97
N PRO A 271 6.43 3.72 6.24
CA PRO A 271 6.34 2.76 7.35
C PRO A 271 5.19 1.77 7.17
N ASN A 272 4.04 2.23 6.69
CA ASN A 272 2.86 1.40 6.49
C ASN A 272 3.04 0.36 5.37
N LEU A 273 3.69 0.75 4.27
CA LEU A 273 4.03 -0.18 3.19
C LEU A 273 5.03 -1.25 3.65
N LEU A 274 5.98 -0.91 4.53
CA LEU A 274 6.88 -1.92 5.12
C LEU A 274 6.09 -2.97 5.91
N HIS A 275 5.07 -2.57 6.66
CA HIS A 275 4.17 -3.51 7.35
C HIS A 275 3.44 -4.48 6.40
N LEU A 276 3.11 -4.07 5.16
CA LEU A 276 2.46 -4.93 4.16
C LEU A 276 3.34 -6.04 3.60
N VAL A 277 4.67 -5.93 3.73
CA VAL A 277 5.62 -6.90 3.18
C VAL A 277 6.51 -7.55 4.23
N ALA A 278 6.62 -6.95 5.42
CA ALA A 278 7.52 -7.39 6.48
C ALA A 278 6.87 -7.49 7.88
N ALA A 279 5.58 -7.16 8.00
CA ALA A 279 4.85 -7.09 9.27
C ALA A 279 5.46 -6.13 10.32
N GLN A 280 6.42 -5.29 9.91
CA GLN A 280 7.12 -4.33 10.75
C GLN A 280 7.59 -3.16 9.89
N SER A 281 7.93 -2.03 10.52
CA SER A 281 8.47 -0.85 9.82
C SER A 281 9.99 -0.72 9.89
N ALA A 282 10.74 -1.68 10.47
CA ALA A 282 12.14 -1.47 10.86
C ALA A 282 12.33 -0.22 11.75
N LEU A 283 11.33 0.06 12.61
CA LEU A 283 11.26 1.25 13.47
C LEU A 283 11.18 2.57 12.70
N VAL A 284 10.95 2.52 11.38
CA VAL A 284 10.69 3.69 10.56
C VAL A 284 9.38 4.31 10.99
N THR A 285 9.36 5.64 11.02
CA THR A 285 8.19 6.41 11.44
C THR A 285 7.74 7.45 10.42
N ASP A 286 8.55 7.73 9.40
CA ASP A 286 8.26 8.77 8.40
C ASP A 286 8.74 8.38 7.00
N ASN A 287 8.44 9.19 6.00
CA ASN A 287 8.94 9.00 4.63
C ASN A 287 10.43 9.36 4.52
N PRO A 288 11.16 8.76 3.57
CA PRO A 288 12.55 9.15 3.30
C PRO A 288 12.67 10.60 2.79
N THR A 289 13.71 11.28 3.23
CA THR A 289 14.11 12.63 2.80
C THR A 289 14.79 12.61 1.44
N GLN A 290 14.77 13.75 0.74
CA GLN A 290 15.47 13.96 -0.54
C GLN A 290 15.08 12.95 -1.64
N SER A 291 13.84 12.48 -1.61
CA SER A 291 13.33 11.50 -2.57
C SER A 291 11.84 11.73 -2.87
N SER A 292 11.54 12.38 -3.99
CA SER A 292 10.18 12.47 -4.53
C SER A 292 9.75 11.16 -5.19
N ASP A 293 10.65 10.53 -5.95
CA ASP A 293 10.25 9.48 -6.92
C ASP A 293 10.94 8.12 -6.70
N THR A 294 11.80 7.99 -5.68
CA THR A 294 12.49 6.73 -5.38
C THR A 294 12.83 6.61 -3.90
N TRP A 295 12.26 5.60 -3.23
CA TRP A 295 12.61 5.22 -1.86
C TRP A 295 13.48 3.97 -1.88
N GLY A 296 13.72 3.37 -0.71
CA GLY A 296 14.38 2.08 -0.66
C GLY A 296 15.89 2.15 -0.94
N CYS A 297 16.44 1.04 -1.42
CA CYS A 297 17.85 0.93 -1.77
C CYS A 297 18.24 1.73 -3.01
N ASP A 298 17.27 2.14 -3.84
CA ASP A 298 17.49 3.04 -4.98
C ASP A 298 17.42 4.53 -4.61
N ALA A 299 17.23 4.87 -3.33
CA ALA A 299 17.26 6.25 -2.88
C ALA A 299 18.65 6.88 -3.09
N PRO A 300 18.75 8.21 -3.33
CA PRO A 300 20.04 8.90 -3.42
C PRO A 300 20.90 8.67 -2.17
N ALA A 301 22.23 8.64 -2.29
CA ALA A 301 23.12 8.34 -1.16
C ALA A 301 22.95 9.26 0.07
N GLY A 302 22.46 10.49 -0.14
CA GLY A 302 22.14 11.45 0.91
C GLY A 302 20.77 11.26 1.57
N ALA A 303 19.88 10.43 1.00
CA ALA A 303 18.56 10.18 1.53
C ALA A 303 18.63 9.51 2.90
N ARG A 304 17.81 10.00 3.82
CA ARG A 304 17.69 9.47 5.18
C ARG A 304 16.23 9.29 5.54
N VAL A 305 15.94 8.31 6.36
CA VAL A 305 14.61 8.10 6.95
C VAL A 305 14.72 8.08 8.47
N ARG A 306 13.70 8.65 9.13
CA ARG A 306 13.60 8.73 10.59
C ARG A 306 13.21 7.36 11.16
N THR A 307 14.04 6.83 12.05
CA THR A 307 13.77 5.65 12.85
C THR A 307 13.70 6.00 14.33
N GLU A 308 12.90 5.29 15.12
CA GLU A 308 12.68 5.61 16.53
C GLU A 308 12.84 4.35 17.41
N PRO A 309 14.08 3.90 17.68
CA PRO A 309 14.35 2.70 18.47
C PRO A 309 14.06 2.87 19.96
N VAL A 310 14.12 4.11 20.43
CA VAL A 310 13.76 4.51 21.80
C VAL A 310 12.81 5.68 21.65
N ALA A 311 11.73 5.68 22.43
CA ALA A 311 10.75 6.77 22.45
C ALA A 311 11.46 8.12 22.57
N ASP A 312 11.08 9.08 21.72
CA ASP A 312 11.58 10.46 21.72
C ASP A 312 13.08 10.61 21.44
N ASN A 313 13.76 9.57 20.96
CA ASN A 313 15.18 9.60 20.58
C ASN A 313 15.39 9.05 19.16
N PRO A 314 15.10 9.85 18.12
CA PRO A 314 15.15 9.39 16.75
C PRO A 314 16.59 9.24 16.23
N THR A 315 16.78 8.25 15.38
CA THR A 315 17.97 8.07 14.55
C THR A 315 17.61 8.25 13.07
N TRP A 316 18.62 8.48 12.23
CA TRP A 316 18.44 8.69 10.80
C TRP A 316 19.31 7.71 10.02
N VAL A 317 18.69 6.84 9.24
CA VAL A 317 19.36 5.77 8.52
C VAL A 317 19.08 5.84 7.02
N PHE A 318 19.89 5.16 6.21
CA PHE A 318 19.60 4.99 4.80
C PHE A 318 18.42 4.01 4.64
N PRO A 319 17.42 4.27 3.77
CA PRO A 319 16.16 3.53 3.73
C PRO A 319 16.26 2.17 3.01
N CYS A 320 17.30 1.37 3.28
CA CYS A 320 17.51 0.05 2.69
C CYS A 320 17.75 -0.97 3.82
N PHE A 321 16.79 -1.87 4.02
CA PHE A 321 16.69 -2.66 5.24
C PHE A 321 16.90 -4.15 4.99
N ASN A 322 17.68 -4.79 5.85
CA ASN A 322 17.77 -6.25 5.93
C ASN A 322 16.93 -6.72 7.13
N ILE A 323 15.65 -7.00 6.89
CA ILE A 323 14.67 -7.40 7.90
C ILE A 323 13.90 -8.64 7.45
N PRO A 324 13.38 -9.47 8.38
CA PRO A 324 12.45 -10.54 8.03
C PRO A 324 11.29 -10.01 7.18
N ASN A 325 11.00 -10.69 6.08
CA ASN A 325 9.96 -10.28 5.14
C ASN A 325 9.26 -11.48 4.52
N LEU A 326 8.02 -11.24 4.09
CA LEU A 326 7.14 -12.26 3.53
C LEU A 326 7.68 -12.83 2.20
N PRO A 327 8.20 -12.03 1.23
CA PRO A 327 8.81 -12.58 0.02
C PRO A 327 9.95 -13.58 0.27
N ASP A 328 10.84 -13.33 1.23
CA ASP A 328 11.91 -14.28 1.58
C ASP A 328 11.33 -15.58 2.19
N GLN A 329 10.29 -15.50 3.03
CA GLN A 329 9.59 -16.70 3.51
C GLN A 329 8.89 -17.48 2.39
N LEU A 330 8.24 -16.76 1.48
CA LEU A 330 7.60 -17.32 0.29
C LEU A 330 8.60 -17.91 -0.68
N GLN A 331 9.86 -17.47 -0.67
CA GLN A 331 10.94 -18.04 -1.48
C GLN A 331 11.57 -19.28 -0.82
N ALA A 332 11.60 -19.32 0.53
CA ALA A 332 12.12 -20.45 1.30
C ALA A 332 11.19 -21.67 1.25
N ARG A 333 9.89 -21.43 1.08
CA ARG A 333 8.91 -22.43 0.60
C ARG A 333 8.85 -22.26 -0.92
N PRO A 334 8.61 -23.27 -1.76
CA PRO A 334 8.51 -23.04 -3.21
C PRO A 334 7.17 -22.38 -3.61
N LEU A 335 6.80 -21.25 -2.97
CA LEU A 335 5.58 -20.50 -3.22
C LEU A 335 5.88 -19.33 -4.18
N SER A 336 5.16 -19.26 -5.28
CA SER A 336 5.36 -18.19 -6.26
C SER A 336 4.83 -16.86 -5.73
N TRP A 337 5.60 -15.79 -5.94
CA TRP A 337 5.17 -14.44 -5.59
C TRP A 337 5.63 -13.42 -6.64
N ARG A 338 4.93 -12.30 -6.76
CA ARG A 338 5.33 -11.21 -7.65
C ARG A 338 4.82 -9.86 -7.14
N PHE A 339 5.61 -8.83 -7.38
CA PHE A 339 5.22 -7.43 -7.18
C PHE A 339 5.09 -6.78 -8.55
N TYR A 340 3.92 -6.20 -8.83
CA TYR A 340 3.59 -5.51 -10.05
C TYR A 340 3.48 -4.02 -9.73
N GLY A 341 4.29 -3.18 -10.36
CA GLY A 341 4.22 -1.74 -10.14
C GLY A 341 5.07 -0.92 -11.08
N PRO A 342 5.12 0.41 -10.89
CA PRO A 342 5.90 1.29 -11.75
C PRO A 342 7.38 0.92 -11.77
N ARG A 343 8.07 1.21 -12.88
CA ARG A 343 9.51 0.96 -13.01
C ARG A 343 10.32 2.07 -12.31
N PRO A 344 11.61 1.83 -12.00
CA PRO A 344 12.48 2.85 -11.45
C PRO A 344 12.41 4.17 -12.24
N GLY A 345 12.15 5.27 -11.52
CA GLY A 345 12.02 6.63 -12.09
C GLY A 345 10.64 6.97 -12.66
N ALA A 346 9.67 6.05 -12.65
CA ALA A 346 8.29 6.36 -13.01
C ALA A 346 7.50 6.86 -11.77
N ASP A 347 6.49 7.69 -12.00
CA ASP A 347 5.60 8.15 -10.92
C ASP A 347 4.87 6.96 -10.27
N GLY A 348 4.93 6.89 -8.94
CA GLY A 348 4.42 5.79 -8.13
C GLY A 348 5.46 4.72 -7.79
N TYR A 349 6.70 4.80 -8.31
CA TYR A 349 7.77 3.85 -7.99
C TYR A 349 8.08 3.77 -6.50
N GLN A 350 7.89 4.86 -5.76
CA GLN A 350 8.04 4.91 -4.30
C GLN A 350 7.15 3.88 -3.56
N ASN A 351 6.03 3.45 -4.16
CA ASN A 351 5.14 2.45 -3.58
C ASN A 351 5.60 1.00 -3.84
N VAL A 352 6.62 0.79 -4.68
CA VAL A 352 7.26 -0.52 -4.89
C VAL A 352 8.16 -0.81 -3.69
N VAL A 353 7.53 -1.08 -2.54
CA VAL A 353 8.20 -1.13 -1.24
C VAL A 353 9.26 -2.23 -1.12
N LEU A 354 9.20 -3.27 -1.96
CA LEU A 354 10.26 -4.29 -2.00
C LEU A 354 11.63 -3.71 -2.38
N ASN A 355 11.67 -2.51 -2.98
CA ASN A 355 12.91 -1.77 -3.19
C ASN A 355 13.61 -1.41 -1.87
N ALA A 356 12.86 -1.29 -0.76
CA ALA A 356 13.42 -1.05 0.57
C ALA A 356 13.90 -2.33 1.29
N ILE A 357 13.64 -3.51 0.73
CA ILE A 357 14.08 -4.78 1.29
C ILE A 357 15.38 -5.19 0.59
N GLN A 358 16.50 -5.06 1.29
CA GLN A 358 17.85 -5.25 0.75
C GLN A 358 18.02 -6.63 0.12
N THR A 359 17.58 -7.70 0.79
CA THR A 359 17.70 -9.10 0.32
C THR A 359 16.99 -9.33 -1.00
N ILE A 360 15.88 -8.63 -1.24
CA ILE A 360 15.16 -8.68 -2.51
C ILE A 360 15.86 -7.81 -3.56
N ARG A 361 16.06 -6.52 -3.26
CA ARG A 361 16.54 -5.54 -4.24
C ARG A 361 17.94 -5.83 -4.78
N THR A 362 18.81 -6.42 -3.97
CA THR A 362 20.20 -6.72 -4.36
C THR A 362 20.40 -8.16 -4.87
N SER A 363 19.35 -8.97 -4.97
CA SER A 363 19.42 -10.36 -5.44
C SER A 363 18.71 -10.56 -6.79
N TYR A 364 18.80 -11.78 -7.33
CA TYR A 364 18.10 -12.15 -8.56
C TYR A 364 16.57 -12.09 -8.42
N LEU A 365 16.05 -12.09 -7.18
CA LEU A 365 14.61 -12.04 -6.89
C LEU A 365 13.99 -10.76 -7.42
N TRP A 366 14.69 -9.62 -7.36
CA TRP A 366 14.21 -8.36 -7.93
C TRP A 366 13.86 -8.51 -9.41
N ASN A 367 14.80 -8.98 -10.23
CA ASN A 367 14.62 -9.07 -11.68
C ASN A 367 13.59 -10.13 -12.10
N ASN A 368 13.35 -11.15 -11.26
CA ASN A 368 12.45 -12.26 -11.58
C ASN A 368 11.02 -12.02 -11.07
N ASN A 369 10.87 -11.26 -9.98
CA ASN A 369 9.63 -11.16 -9.22
C ASN A 369 9.14 -9.72 -9.03
N VAL A 370 9.87 -8.69 -9.45
CA VAL A 370 9.39 -7.30 -9.49
C VAL A 370 9.32 -6.82 -10.93
N THR A 371 8.12 -6.45 -11.39
CA THR A 371 7.85 -6.15 -12.80
C THR A 371 6.84 -5.02 -12.95
N SER A 372 6.63 -4.56 -14.20
CA SER A 372 5.64 -3.53 -14.52
C SER A 372 4.21 -3.98 -14.20
N ASP A 373 3.38 -3.04 -13.76
CA ASP A 373 1.96 -3.21 -13.47
C ASP A 373 1.19 -3.92 -14.60
N GLY A 374 1.43 -3.56 -15.87
CA GLY A 374 0.78 -4.20 -17.02
C GLY A 374 1.06 -5.70 -17.20
N GLN A 375 2.09 -6.25 -16.54
CA GLN A 375 2.37 -7.69 -16.58
C GLN A 375 1.32 -8.51 -15.80
N PHE A 376 0.62 -7.90 -14.84
CA PHE A 376 -0.42 -8.59 -14.07
C PHE A 376 -1.52 -9.17 -14.97
N LEU A 377 -2.05 -8.35 -15.89
CA LEU A 377 -3.07 -8.77 -16.84
C LEU A 377 -2.58 -9.91 -17.72
N VAL A 378 -1.31 -9.88 -18.14
CA VAL A 378 -0.69 -10.94 -18.94
C VAL A 378 -0.59 -12.24 -18.15
N ASP A 379 -0.17 -12.17 -16.88
CA ASP A 379 -0.03 -13.35 -16.02
C ASP A 379 -1.39 -13.98 -15.72
N VAL A 380 -2.44 -13.17 -15.48
CA VAL A 380 -3.81 -13.65 -15.33
C VAL A 380 -4.31 -14.35 -16.60
N LEU A 381 -4.17 -13.71 -17.77
CA LEU A 381 -4.60 -14.29 -19.06
C LEU A 381 -3.86 -15.59 -19.40
N ARG A 382 -2.62 -15.75 -18.94
CA ARG A 382 -1.80 -16.95 -19.15
C ARG A 382 -1.97 -18.01 -18.07
N ARG A 383 -2.82 -17.79 -17.07
CA ARG A 383 -2.97 -18.67 -15.89
C ARG A 383 -1.66 -18.87 -15.13
N GLN A 384 -0.88 -17.80 -15.02
CA GLN A 384 0.41 -17.74 -14.33
C GLN A 384 0.38 -16.80 -13.13
N LEU A 385 -0.81 -16.54 -12.57
CA LEU A 385 -0.97 -15.72 -11.38
C LEU A 385 -0.20 -16.38 -10.20
N PRO A 386 0.73 -15.66 -9.54
CA PRO A 386 1.45 -16.19 -8.39
C PRO A 386 0.54 -16.50 -7.19
N ALA A 387 1.06 -17.27 -6.23
CA ALA A 387 0.36 -17.53 -4.96
C ALA A 387 0.14 -16.23 -4.16
N VAL A 388 1.09 -15.30 -4.20
CA VAL A 388 0.97 -13.97 -3.58
C VAL A 388 1.38 -12.88 -4.58
N SER A 389 0.49 -11.92 -4.81
CA SER A 389 0.69 -10.83 -5.75
C SER A 389 0.43 -9.48 -5.07
N TRP A 390 1.38 -8.55 -5.17
CA TRP A 390 1.17 -7.15 -4.77
C TRP A 390 1.09 -6.28 -6.01
N LEU A 391 0.15 -5.34 -6.03
CA LEU A 391 -0.04 -4.41 -7.14
C LEU A 391 0.01 -2.99 -6.59
N ALA A 392 1.00 -2.22 -7.03
CA ALA A 392 1.05 -0.78 -6.87
C ALA A 392 0.73 -0.13 -8.23
N PRO A 393 -0.28 0.75 -8.33
CA PRO A 393 -0.59 1.43 -9.58
C PRO A 393 0.48 2.50 -9.92
N PRO A 394 0.59 2.89 -11.20
CA PRO A 394 1.16 4.18 -11.60
C PRO A 394 0.53 5.33 -10.80
N GLY A 395 1.30 6.39 -10.56
CA GLY A 395 0.86 7.49 -9.68
C GLY A 395 -0.45 8.16 -10.10
N GLU A 396 -0.73 8.26 -11.40
CA GLU A 396 -2.01 8.77 -11.92
C GLU A 396 -3.24 7.92 -11.55
N PHE A 397 -3.05 6.64 -11.25
CA PHE A 397 -4.08 5.68 -10.85
C PHE A 397 -4.00 5.31 -9.36
N SER A 398 -3.15 6.00 -8.58
CA SER A 398 -2.91 5.70 -7.16
C SER A 398 -4.01 6.13 -6.22
N GLU A 399 -4.81 7.12 -6.62
CA GLU A 399 -5.82 7.80 -5.78
C GLU A 399 -5.24 8.65 -4.65
N ARG A 400 -3.93 8.94 -4.67
CA ARG A 400 -3.36 10.01 -3.86
C ARG A 400 -4.18 11.31 -4.04
N PRO A 401 -4.19 12.25 -3.07
CA PRO A 401 -5.12 13.39 -3.08
C PRO A 401 -5.21 14.15 -4.42
N THR A 402 -4.09 14.35 -5.10
CA THR A 402 -4.01 15.05 -6.39
C THR A 402 -4.30 14.20 -7.62
N ALA A 403 -4.37 12.87 -7.48
CA ALA A 403 -4.74 11.94 -8.55
C ALA A 403 -6.26 11.72 -8.62
N SER A 404 -6.72 11.25 -9.78
CA SER A 404 -8.15 11.04 -10.04
C SER A 404 -8.67 9.81 -9.30
N LEU A 405 -9.70 9.98 -8.46
CA LEU A 405 -10.45 8.88 -7.86
C LEU A 405 -11.09 8.00 -8.94
N CYS A 406 -11.66 8.61 -9.97
CA CYS A 406 -12.26 7.90 -11.09
C CYS A 406 -11.27 7.02 -11.86
N ALA A 407 -10.14 7.61 -12.27
CA ALA A 407 -9.15 6.88 -13.06
C ALA A 407 -8.52 5.76 -12.23
N GLY A 408 -8.27 6.02 -10.95
CA GLY A 408 -7.83 5.01 -10.00
C GLY A 408 -8.81 3.86 -9.83
N GLU A 409 -10.11 4.15 -9.69
CA GLU A 409 -11.16 3.13 -9.58
C GLU A 409 -11.26 2.31 -10.88
N ASN A 410 -11.21 2.94 -12.04
CA ASN A 410 -11.20 2.27 -13.34
C ASN A 410 -10.03 1.30 -13.49
N TRP A 411 -8.83 1.73 -13.10
CA TRP A 411 -7.64 0.88 -13.12
C TRP A 411 -7.83 -0.33 -12.20
N THR A 412 -8.36 -0.12 -10.98
CA THR A 412 -8.64 -1.22 -10.03
C THR A 412 -9.68 -2.20 -10.59
N VAL A 413 -10.77 -1.70 -11.20
CA VAL A 413 -11.81 -2.53 -11.84
C VAL A 413 -11.22 -3.36 -12.98
N GLN A 414 -10.30 -2.83 -13.77
CA GLN A 414 -9.64 -3.58 -14.82
C GLN A 414 -8.87 -4.79 -14.27
N GLN A 415 -8.13 -4.62 -13.18
CA GLN A 415 -7.37 -5.72 -12.55
C GLN A 415 -8.31 -6.78 -11.97
N ILE A 416 -9.35 -6.36 -11.25
CA ILE A 416 -10.33 -7.27 -10.63
C ILE A 416 -11.10 -8.05 -11.70
N ASN A 417 -11.57 -7.37 -12.76
CA ASN A 417 -12.28 -8.01 -13.87
C ASN A 417 -11.42 -9.06 -14.56
N ALA A 418 -10.12 -8.82 -14.75
CA ALA A 418 -9.24 -9.80 -15.39
C ALA A 418 -9.22 -11.12 -14.59
N VAL A 419 -9.10 -11.03 -13.25
CA VAL A 419 -9.16 -12.21 -12.38
C VAL A 419 -10.53 -12.86 -12.45
N MET A 420 -11.60 -12.07 -12.31
CA MET A 420 -13.00 -12.51 -12.31
C MET A 420 -13.45 -13.17 -13.62
N GLN A 421 -12.86 -12.79 -14.75
CA GLN A 421 -13.11 -13.40 -16.06
C GLN A 421 -12.31 -14.68 -16.30
N SER A 422 -11.26 -14.92 -15.50
CA SER A 422 -10.44 -16.13 -15.58
C SER A 422 -10.99 -17.25 -14.68
N ASP A 423 -10.54 -18.48 -14.93
CA ASP A 423 -10.80 -19.61 -14.04
C ASP A 423 -10.07 -19.52 -12.69
N LEU A 424 -9.12 -18.57 -12.54
CA LEU A 424 -8.43 -18.30 -11.28
C LEU A 424 -9.35 -17.68 -10.22
N TRP A 425 -10.47 -17.06 -10.61
CA TRP A 425 -11.44 -16.46 -9.67
C TRP A 425 -11.83 -17.45 -8.56
N ALA A 426 -12.06 -18.71 -8.92
CA ALA A 426 -12.56 -19.76 -8.02
C ALA A 426 -11.64 -20.05 -6.82
N SER A 427 -10.37 -19.62 -6.87
CA SER A 427 -9.37 -19.83 -5.82
C SER A 427 -8.63 -18.54 -5.44
N THR A 428 -9.17 -17.35 -5.76
CA THR A 428 -8.52 -16.07 -5.49
C THR A 428 -9.21 -15.28 -4.38
N VAL A 429 -8.42 -14.59 -3.56
CA VAL A 429 -8.86 -13.43 -2.79
C VAL A 429 -8.16 -12.18 -3.30
N ILE A 430 -8.91 -11.09 -3.43
CA ILE A 430 -8.39 -9.77 -3.76
C ILE A 430 -8.66 -8.85 -2.56
N PHE A 431 -7.60 -8.27 -2.01
CA PHE A 431 -7.65 -7.20 -1.03
C PHE A 431 -7.39 -5.87 -1.74
N VAL A 432 -8.26 -4.89 -1.55
CA VAL A 432 -8.01 -3.49 -1.97
C VAL A 432 -7.85 -2.65 -0.72
N VAL A 433 -6.66 -2.09 -0.51
CA VAL A 433 -6.31 -1.37 0.72
C VAL A 433 -5.57 -0.08 0.40
N TRP A 434 -5.80 0.97 1.18
CA TRP A 434 -5.05 2.22 1.08
C TRP A 434 -3.89 2.21 2.08
N SER A 435 -2.73 2.67 1.64
CA SER A 435 -1.48 2.57 2.40
C SER A 435 -1.44 3.44 3.65
N HIS A 436 -2.16 4.56 3.68
CA HIS A 436 -2.30 5.43 4.85
C HIS A 436 -3.52 6.35 4.71
N PHE A 437 -3.87 7.06 5.78
CA PHE A 437 -5.05 7.93 5.89
C PHE A 437 -5.07 9.17 4.98
N GLY A 438 -3.96 9.51 4.32
CA GLY A 438 -3.89 10.63 3.37
C GLY A 438 -4.07 12.03 3.94
N GLY A 439 -4.09 12.18 5.26
CA GLY A 439 -4.40 13.47 5.89
C GLY A 439 -5.90 13.71 6.06
N PHE A 440 -6.75 12.78 5.64
CA PHE A 440 -8.20 12.93 5.71
C PHE A 440 -8.74 12.57 7.08
N TYR A 441 -9.79 13.29 7.47
CA TYR A 441 -10.51 13.08 8.71
C TYR A 441 -10.97 11.62 8.82
N ASP A 442 -10.80 11.06 10.01
CA ASP A 442 -11.47 9.85 10.44
C ASP A 442 -11.85 10.03 11.91
N HIS A 443 -13.08 9.70 12.25
CA HIS A 443 -13.61 9.97 13.59
C HIS A 443 -13.13 8.95 14.65
N LEU A 444 -12.68 7.77 14.23
CA LEU A 444 -12.43 6.66 15.16
C LEU A 444 -10.97 6.69 15.65
N PRO A 445 -10.73 6.86 16.97
CA PRO A 445 -9.37 6.86 17.49
C PRO A 445 -8.70 5.49 17.32
N PRO A 446 -7.45 5.45 16.83
CA PRO A 446 -6.78 4.19 16.60
C PRO A 446 -6.32 3.50 17.90
N PRO A 447 -6.39 2.16 17.97
CA PRO A 447 -5.89 1.39 19.09
C PRO A 447 -4.36 1.50 19.27
N GLN A 448 -3.92 1.48 20.53
CA GLN A 448 -2.50 1.37 20.89
C GLN A 448 -2.12 -0.11 21.02
N VAL A 449 -1.26 -0.59 20.12
CA VAL A 449 -0.90 -2.02 20.00
C VAL A 449 0.60 -2.28 20.17
N ASP A 450 1.42 -1.24 20.13
CA ASP A 450 2.85 -1.22 20.42
C ASP A 450 3.33 0.21 20.71
N LEU A 451 4.64 0.45 20.62
CA LEU A 451 5.26 1.77 20.84
C LEU A 451 4.72 2.87 19.91
N PHE A 452 4.33 2.53 18.69
CA PHE A 452 3.89 3.51 17.69
C PHE A 452 2.37 3.62 17.59
N GLY A 453 1.66 2.55 17.96
CA GLY A 453 0.23 2.44 17.82
C GLY A 453 -0.20 2.36 16.36
N LEU A 454 -1.51 2.17 16.16
CA LEU A 454 -2.12 2.27 14.84
C LEU A 454 -2.30 3.74 14.43
N GLY A 455 -2.38 3.98 13.13
CA GLY A 455 -2.80 5.27 12.57
C GLY A 455 -4.30 5.30 12.25
N PRO A 456 -4.84 6.44 11.78
CA PRO A 456 -6.25 6.53 11.41
C PRO A 456 -6.69 5.44 10.44
N ARG A 457 -8.00 5.15 10.45
CA ARG A 457 -8.56 4.08 9.61
C ARG A 457 -8.32 4.31 8.14
N VAL A 458 -8.11 3.21 7.42
CA VAL A 458 -8.03 3.16 5.96
C VAL A 458 -9.05 2.17 5.44
N PRO A 459 -9.59 2.34 4.23
CA PRO A 459 -10.52 1.38 3.68
C PRO A 459 -9.84 0.02 3.38
N LEU A 460 -10.61 -1.05 3.55
CA LEU A 460 -10.25 -2.39 3.10
C LEU A 460 -11.48 -3.09 2.50
N LEU A 461 -11.38 -3.43 1.22
CA LEU A 461 -12.33 -4.32 0.54
C LEU A 461 -11.73 -5.73 0.47
N ILE A 462 -12.54 -6.73 0.80
CA ILE A 462 -12.15 -8.15 0.70
C ILE A 462 -13.08 -8.81 -0.31
N ILE A 463 -12.53 -9.18 -1.48
CA ILE A 463 -13.29 -9.64 -2.66
C ILE A 463 -12.86 -11.07 -2.99
N SER A 464 -13.78 -12.03 -2.88
CA SER A 464 -13.50 -13.44 -3.12
C SER A 464 -14.79 -14.22 -3.36
N PRO A 465 -14.78 -15.35 -4.10
CA PRO A 465 -15.90 -16.28 -4.12
C PRO A 465 -16.32 -16.78 -2.73
N TYR A 466 -15.40 -16.78 -1.76
CA TYR A 466 -15.66 -17.24 -0.39
C TYR A 466 -15.85 -16.10 0.60
N ALA A 467 -15.80 -14.84 0.17
CA ALA A 467 -16.09 -13.71 1.04
C ALA A 467 -17.57 -13.75 1.44
N ARG A 468 -17.86 -13.40 2.70
CA ARG A 468 -19.24 -13.34 3.19
C ARG A 468 -19.99 -12.25 2.42
N PRO A 469 -21.15 -12.56 1.80
CA PRO A 469 -21.81 -11.63 0.90
C PRO A 469 -22.41 -10.44 1.65
N GLY A 470 -22.11 -9.22 1.19
CA GLY A 470 -22.61 -7.96 1.74
C GLY A 470 -22.29 -7.76 3.23
N PHE A 471 -21.16 -8.29 3.70
CA PHE A 471 -20.80 -8.27 5.11
C PHE A 471 -19.92 -7.07 5.45
N ILE A 472 -20.21 -6.40 6.56
CA ILE A 472 -19.37 -5.34 7.12
C ILE A 472 -18.63 -5.91 8.32
N SER A 473 -17.31 -5.92 8.24
CA SER A 473 -16.46 -6.39 9.33
C SER A 473 -16.12 -5.25 10.28
N HIS A 474 -16.52 -5.42 11.54
CA HIS A 474 -16.25 -4.50 12.64
C HIS A 474 -15.09 -4.97 13.52
N ASN A 475 -14.33 -5.98 13.08
CA ASN A 475 -13.15 -6.43 13.81
C ASN A 475 -11.97 -5.53 13.49
N GLN A 476 -11.14 -5.26 14.50
CA GLN A 476 -9.90 -4.53 14.30
C GLN A 476 -9.01 -5.30 13.31
N ALA A 477 -8.62 -4.61 12.25
CA ALA A 477 -7.66 -5.07 11.26
C ALA A 477 -6.64 -3.96 10.97
N GLU A 478 -5.56 -4.32 10.30
CA GLU A 478 -4.54 -3.38 9.86
C GLU A 478 -3.79 -3.93 8.64
N LEU A 479 -2.85 -3.17 8.10
CA LEU A 479 -2.05 -3.62 6.96
C LEU A 479 -1.30 -4.93 7.26
N THR A 480 -0.82 -5.14 8.49
CA THR A 480 -0.20 -6.40 8.90
C THR A 480 -1.18 -7.59 8.91
N SER A 481 -2.49 -7.37 9.08
CA SER A 481 -3.50 -8.45 8.98
C SER A 481 -3.51 -9.14 7.62
N LEU A 482 -3.13 -8.43 6.54
CA LEU A 482 -3.03 -9.04 5.21
C LEU A 482 -1.83 -10.01 5.13
N VAL A 483 -0.73 -9.69 5.81
CA VAL A 483 0.42 -10.61 5.96
C VAL A 483 0.01 -11.82 6.79
N THR A 484 -0.66 -11.60 7.92
CA THR A 484 -1.17 -12.67 8.78
C THR A 484 -2.11 -13.61 8.00
N PHE A 485 -3.01 -13.09 7.17
CA PHE A 485 -3.87 -13.93 6.31
C PHE A 485 -3.03 -14.85 5.40
N VAL A 486 -2.00 -14.31 4.73
CA VAL A 486 -1.08 -15.10 3.88
C VAL A 486 -0.39 -16.18 4.72
N GLU A 487 0.14 -15.83 5.87
CA GLU A 487 0.83 -16.78 6.75
C GLU A 487 -0.10 -17.91 7.21
N ARG A 488 -1.32 -17.58 7.66
CA ARG A 488 -2.31 -18.59 8.06
C ARG A 488 -2.68 -19.48 6.88
N ASN A 489 -2.96 -18.91 5.72
CA ASN A 489 -3.41 -19.65 4.56
C ASN A 489 -2.33 -20.61 4.02
N PHE A 490 -1.07 -20.17 3.93
CA PHE A 490 0.03 -20.97 3.37
C PHE A 490 0.87 -21.73 4.43
N GLY A 491 0.49 -21.62 5.72
CA GLY A 491 1.19 -22.29 6.82
C GLY A 491 2.63 -21.80 6.99
N LEU A 492 2.78 -20.48 7.02
CA LEU A 492 4.04 -19.79 7.33
C LEU A 492 4.05 -19.37 8.81
N ALA A 493 5.24 -19.09 9.34
CA ALA A 493 5.41 -18.59 10.70
C ALA A 493 5.34 -17.05 10.70
N PRO A 494 4.82 -16.42 11.75
CA PRO A 494 4.88 -14.96 11.90
C PRO A 494 6.31 -14.42 11.75
N LEU A 495 6.45 -13.28 11.08
CA LEU A 495 7.72 -12.55 10.90
C LEU A 495 8.11 -11.75 12.14
N SER A 496 7.14 -11.37 12.97
CA SER A 496 7.32 -10.50 14.13
C SER A 496 6.33 -10.82 15.26
N GLU A 497 6.33 -10.00 16.32
CA GLU A 497 5.25 -10.03 17.30
C GLU A 497 3.94 -9.41 16.80
N ARG A 498 4.00 -8.53 15.80
CA ARG A 498 2.86 -7.74 15.33
C ARG A 498 1.85 -8.62 14.59
N ASP A 499 2.29 -9.33 13.56
CA ASP A 499 1.54 -10.34 12.81
C ASP A 499 1.17 -11.57 13.63
N ALA A 500 1.96 -11.94 14.65
CA ALA A 500 1.59 -13.01 15.57
C ALA A 500 0.29 -12.71 16.36
N ARG A 501 -0.03 -11.42 16.56
CA ARG A 501 -1.22 -10.93 17.30
C ARG A 501 -2.28 -10.29 16.41
N ALA A 502 -1.95 -9.88 15.19
CA ALA A 502 -2.89 -9.24 14.28
C ALA A 502 -4.04 -10.19 13.89
N ASN A 503 -5.19 -9.60 13.57
CA ASN A 503 -6.34 -10.35 13.05
C ASN A 503 -5.95 -11.06 11.74
N ASP A 504 -6.36 -12.32 11.59
CA ASP A 504 -6.07 -13.16 10.43
C ASP A 504 -7.06 -13.02 9.27
N LEU A 505 -8.11 -12.22 9.45
CA LEU A 505 -9.18 -11.92 8.48
C LEU A 505 -10.06 -13.12 8.10
N LEU A 506 -9.91 -14.29 8.71
CA LEU A 506 -10.63 -15.50 8.31
C LEU A 506 -12.14 -15.43 8.61
N GLU A 507 -12.58 -14.58 9.53
CA GLU A 507 -14.00 -14.32 9.84
C GLU A 507 -14.77 -13.67 8.70
N ASN A 508 -14.05 -13.08 7.74
CA ASN A 508 -14.62 -12.41 6.57
C ASN A 508 -15.04 -13.43 5.49
N PHE A 509 -14.77 -14.71 5.70
CA PHE A 509 -15.02 -15.77 4.73
C PHE A 509 -15.99 -16.83 5.27
N ASP A 510 -16.77 -17.42 4.37
CA ASP A 510 -17.43 -18.70 4.60
C ASP A 510 -16.96 -19.70 3.54
N PHE A 511 -15.92 -20.46 3.84
CA PHE A 511 -15.36 -21.45 2.91
C PHE A 511 -16.27 -22.65 2.64
N ARG A 512 -17.43 -22.74 3.32
CA ARG A 512 -18.44 -23.79 3.08
C ARG A 512 -19.55 -23.31 2.16
N GLN A 513 -19.62 -22.01 1.87
CA GLN A 513 -20.62 -21.45 0.97
C GLN A 513 -20.38 -21.89 -0.48
N ALA A 514 -21.42 -21.83 -1.31
CA ALA A 514 -21.24 -21.94 -2.74
C ALA A 514 -20.44 -20.72 -3.25
N PRO A 515 -19.36 -20.90 -4.03
CA PRO A 515 -18.55 -19.80 -4.56
C PRO A 515 -19.40 -18.70 -5.20
N LEU A 516 -19.25 -17.46 -4.73
CA LEU A 516 -19.94 -16.31 -5.32
C LEU A 516 -19.53 -16.15 -6.79
N PRO A 517 -20.48 -15.83 -7.69
CA PRO A 517 -20.16 -15.58 -9.08
C PRO A 517 -19.30 -14.33 -9.24
N PRO A 518 -18.53 -14.23 -10.35
CA PRO A 518 -17.81 -13.01 -10.67
C PRO A 518 -18.73 -11.78 -10.79
N LEU A 519 -18.31 -10.64 -10.26
CA LEU A 519 -19.00 -9.36 -10.37
C LEU A 519 -18.25 -8.45 -11.36
N LEU A 520 -18.57 -8.59 -12.64
CA LEU A 520 -17.93 -7.79 -13.69
C LEU A 520 -18.51 -6.38 -13.72
N LEU A 521 -17.66 -5.38 -13.49
CA LEU A 521 -18.05 -3.97 -13.49
C LEU A 521 -17.45 -3.21 -14.67
N SER A 522 -18.15 -2.21 -15.18
CA SER A 522 -17.63 -1.38 -16.28
C SER A 522 -16.77 -0.24 -15.75
N ALA A 523 -15.70 0.07 -16.49
CA ALA A 523 -15.01 1.33 -16.31
C ALA A 523 -15.99 2.48 -16.56
N ARG A 524 -15.92 3.51 -15.73
CA ARG A 524 -16.77 4.70 -15.81
C ARG A 524 -16.09 5.80 -16.62
N ARG A 525 -16.89 6.68 -17.23
CA ARG A 525 -16.35 7.90 -17.83
C ARG A 525 -15.94 8.86 -16.71
N CYS A 526 -14.69 9.26 -16.70
CA CYS A 526 -14.20 10.19 -15.69
C CYS A 526 -14.62 11.63 -15.99
N PRO A 527 -14.87 12.45 -14.94
CA PRO A 527 -14.96 13.89 -15.10
C PRO A 527 -13.70 14.43 -15.78
N ASP A 528 -13.87 15.44 -16.62
CA ASP A 528 -12.77 16.09 -17.36
C ASP A 528 -11.77 16.77 -16.39
#